data_AF-A0A7D5R166-F1
#
_entry.id   AF-A0A7D5R166-F1
#
_cell.length_a   1.000
_cell.length_b   1.000
_cell.length_c   1.000
_cell.angle_alpha   90.00
_cell.angle_beta   90.00
_cell.angle_gamma   90.00
#
_symmetry.space_group_name_H-M   'P 1'
#
loop_
_entity.id
_entity.type
_entity.pdbx_description
1 polymer ?
#
loop_
_entity_poly.entity_id
_entity_poly.type
_entity_poly.pdbx_seq_one_letter_code
_entity_poly.pdbx_strand_id
1 'polypeptide(L)'
;MGRPLGVSFLGVWYILEGLTLFALAIGVGYIANSMMGNSFLGGIGQFAGWIASAIVIAALIEFTIAGALFSGRSGGRVIVIILAIVNLIIQLMTLFGGNVFAIGYIVIDVIVLFYMWRPHVVDYFKGRSDYERCVYCNYLAENGKELHNHHTTCEKRKAYHSRPKQSQSAKAYVNPKDDDLSNLGILKSRLAKGEITKSEYDELKGEFEK
;
A
#
# COMPACT_ATOMS: atom_id res chain seq x y z
N MET A 1 -14.74 9.24 -10.38
CA MET A 1 -15.30 9.74 -9.10
C MET A 1 -14.47 10.91 -8.59
N GLY A 2 -15.10 12.01 -8.19
CA GLY A 2 -14.41 13.16 -7.59
C GLY A 2 -13.77 12.76 -6.25
N ARG A 3 -12.61 13.35 -5.91
CA ARG A 3 -11.98 13.13 -4.60
C ARG A 3 -12.86 13.79 -3.52
N PRO A 4 -13.21 13.10 -2.42
CA PRO A 4 -13.96 13.73 -1.35
C PRO A 4 -13.14 14.88 -0.76
N LEU A 5 -13.78 16.05 -0.62
CA LEU A 5 -13.14 17.30 -0.20
C LEU A 5 -12.33 17.14 1.09
N GLY A 6 -12.84 16.40 2.07
CA GLY A 6 -12.13 16.20 3.34
C GLY A 6 -10.85 15.37 3.22
N VAL A 7 -10.75 14.41 2.28
CA VAL A 7 -9.48 13.67 2.07
C VAL A 7 -8.43 14.59 1.46
N SER A 8 -8.83 15.44 0.51
CA SER A 8 -7.92 16.44 -0.08
C SER A 8 -7.48 17.46 0.95
N PHE A 9 -8.39 17.96 1.78
CA PHE A 9 -8.07 18.90 2.85
C PHE A 9 -7.10 18.31 3.88
N LEU A 10 -7.37 17.07 4.35
CA LEU A 10 -6.47 16.36 5.26
C LEU A 10 -5.09 16.12 4.63
N GLY A 11 -5.05 15.70 3.36
CA GLY A 11 -3.78 15.50 2.65
C GLY A 11 -2.95 16.78 2.53
N VAL A 12 -3.59 17.93 2.25
CA VAL A 12 -2.90 19.23 2.24
C VAL A 12 -2.44 19.63 3.63
N TRP A 13 -3.27 19.40 4.66
CA TRP A 13 -2.91 19.68 6.05
C TRP A 13 -1.63 18.93 6.47
N TYR A 14 -1.57 17.62 6.21
CA TYR A 14 -0.40 16.81 6.53
C TYR A 14 0.86 17.22 5.75
N ILE A 15 0.71 17.73 4.52
CA ILE A 15 1.84 18.31 3.78
C ILE A 15 2.36 19.58 4.47
N LEU A 16 1.46 20.47 4.88
CA LEU A 16 1.83 21.71 5.58
C LEU A 16 2.48 21.40 6.94
N GLU A 17 1.96 20.43 7.67
CA GLU A 17 2.52 19.96 8.93
C GLU A 17 3.91 19.33 8.73
N GLY A 18 4.06 18.43 7.76
CA GLY A 18 5.36 17.84 7.40
C GLY A 18 6.39 18.88 6.97
N LEU A 19 6.00 19.90 6.20
CA LEU A 19 6.85 21.04 5.84
C LEU A 19 7.28 21.85 7.07
N THR A 20 6.35 22.07 8.00
CA THR A 20 6.62 22.80 9.25
C THR A 20 7.60 22.04 10.14
N LEU A 21 7.40 20.72 10.29
CA LEU A 21 8.33 19.84 11.02
C LEU A 21 9.70 19.81 10.36
N PHE A 22 9.77 19.76 9.03
CA PHE A 22 11.03 19.78 8.30
C PHE A 22 11.80 21.08 8.51
N ALA A 23 11.12 22.23 8.44
CA ALA A 23 11.72 23.53 8.74
C ALA A 23 12.19 23.62 10.20
N LEU A 24 11.40 23.10 11.14
CA LEU A 24 11.78 23.02 12.55
C LEU A 24 13.02 22.15 12.75
N ALA A 25 13.11 20.98 12.09
CA ALA A 25 14.27 20.10 12.16
C ALA A 25 15.55 20.78 11.66
N ILE A 26 15.46 21.55 10.57
CA ILE A 26 16.60 22.34 10.06
C ILE A 26 17.02 23.39 11.11
N GLY A 27 16.07 24.10 11.71
CA GLY A 27 16.34 25.09 12.76
C GLY A 27 17.03 24.48 13.98
N VAL A 28 16.49 23.37 14.50
CA VAL A 28 17.09 22.64 15.64
C VAL A 28 18.47 22.11 15.28
N GLY A 29 18.64 21.53 14.08
CA GLY A 29 19.92 21.02 13.61
C GLY A 29 20.99 22.10 13.46
N TYR A 30 20.61 23.29 12.96
CA TYR A 30 21.52 24.43 12.86
C TYR A 30 21.99 24.90 14.24
N ILE A 31 21.07 25.05 15.20
CA ILE A 31 21.39 25.44 16.58
C ILE A 31 22.29 24.37 17.22
N ALA A 32 21.94 23.09 17.06
CA ALA A 32 22.73 21.96 17.58
C ALA A 32 24.18 21.99 17.07
N ASN A 33 24.37 22.21 15.77
CA ASN A 33 25.70 22.30 15.15
C ASN A 33 26.50 23.50 15.69
N SER A 34 25.85 24.65 15.90
CA SER A 34 26.51 25.83 16.47
C SER A 34 26.99 25.63 17.91
N MET A 35 26.36 24.70 18.65
CA MET A 35 26.69 24.39 20.05
C MET A 35 27.81 23.37 20.21
N MET A 36 28.16 22.59 19.16
CA MET A 36 29.17 21.53 19.24
C MET A 36 30.61 22.03 19.46
N GLY A 37 30.89 23.32 19.20
CA GLY A 37 32.21 23.91 19.41
C GLY A 37 32.61 24.12 20.88
N ASN A 38 31.67 24.07 21.81
CA ASN A 38 31.90 24.32 23.25
C ASN A 38 31.73 23.02 24.06
N SER A 39 32.70 22.64 24.88
CA SER A 39 32.70 21.34 25.60
C SER A 39 31.48 21.16 26.53
N PHE A 40 31.00 22.23 27.16
CA PHE A 40 29.79 22.19 28.00
C PHE A 40 28.50 22.12 27.17
N LEU A 41 28.42 22.86 26.06
CA LEU A 41 27.26 22.86 25.18
C LEU A 41 27.26 21.67 24.20
N GLY A 42 28.39 20.97 24.04
CA GLY A 42 28.52 19.83 23.13
C GLY A 42 27.59 18.68 23.50
N GLY A 43 27.40 18.41 24.80
CA GLY A 43 26.42 17.41 25.27
C GLY A 43 24.98 17.81 24.92
N ILE A 44 24.64 19.09 25.06
CA ILE A 44 23.32 19.63 24.69
C ILE A 44 23.14 19.60 23.16
N GLY A 45 24.17 19.97 22.41
CA GLY A 45 24.19 19.92 20.95
C GLY A 45 23.99 18.51 20.42
N GLN A 46 24.63 17.50 21.04
CA GLN A 46 24.43 16.10 20.66
C GLN A 46 22.98 15.66 20.90
N PHE A 47 22.40 15.98 22.07
CA PHE A 47 21.00 15.67 22.38
C PHE A 47 20.03 16.38 21.42
N ALA A 48 20.27 17.65 21.12
CA ALA A 48 19.50 18.42 20.13
C ALA A 48 19.60 17.80 18.73
N GLY A 49 20.76 17.23 18.36
CA GLY A 49 20.95 16.47 17.13
C GLY A 49 20.06 15.22 17.03
N TRP A 50 19.92 14.47 18.14
CA TRP A 50 18.99 13.33 18.21
C TRP A 50 17.52 13.76 18.10
N ILE A 51 17.17 14.89 18.70
CA ILE A 51 15.82 15.45 18.55
C ILE A 51 15.59 15.86 17.08
N ALA A 52 16.55 16.56 16.46
CA ALA A 52 16.42 16.97 15.06
C ALA A 52 16.21 15.78 14.12
N SER A 53 16.95 14.67 14.31
CA SER A 53 16.77 13.47 13.49
C SER A 53 15.40 12.82 13.69
N ALA A 54 14.91 12.76 14.94
CA ALA A 54 13.57 12.27 15.24
C ALA A 54 12.49 13.13 14.55
N ILE A 55 12.65 14.45 14.53
CA ILE A 55 11.71 15.36 13.85
C ILE A 55 11.72 15.13 12.33
N VAL A 56 12.88 14.87 11.71
CA VAL A 56 12.94 14.52 10.27
C VAL A 56 12.17 13.23 9.99
N ILE A 57 12.34 12.20 10.83
CA ILE A 57 11.61 10.94 10.67
C ILE A 57 10.09 11.19 10.78
N ALA A 58 9.66 11.99 11.76
CA ALA A 58 8.26 12.37 11.90
C ALA A 58 7.74 13.08 10.65
N ALA A 59 8.48 14.06 10.10
CA ALA A 59 8.11 14.76 8.88
C ALA A 59 7.95 13.81 7.67
N LEU A 60 8.82 12.81 7.53
CA LEU A 60 8.71 11.79 6.47
C LEU A 60 7.47 10.92 6.64
N ILE A 61 7.09 10.60 7.88
CA ILE A 61 5.84 9.88 8.17
C ILE A 61 4.65 10.73 7.72
N GLU A 62 4.62 12.04 8.02
CA GLU A 62 3.54 12.93 7.58
C GLU A 62 3.39 12.98 6.05
N PHE A 63 4.51 13.07 5.32
CA PHE A 63 4.47 13.00 3.86
C PHE A 63 3.97 11.64 3.35
N THR A 64 4.30 10.56 4.07
CA THR A 64 3.82 9.21 3.74
C THR A 64 2.31 9.11 3.95
N ILE A 65 1.77 9.70 5.03
CA ILE A 65 0.33 9.78 5.30
C ILE A 65 -0.37 10.58 4.20
N ALA A 66 0.15 11.76 3.85
CA ALA A 66 -0.40 12.57 2.76
C ALA A 66 -0.38 11.79 1.43
N GLY A 67 0.73 11.12 1.12
CA GLY A 67 0.85 10.26 -0.05
C GLY A 67 -0.19 9.12 -0.06
N ALA A 68 -0.40 8.47 1.08
CA ALA A 68 -1.41 7.42 1.23
C ALA A 68 -2.83 7.95 1.03
N LEU A 69 -3.16 9.14 1.56
CA LEU A 69 -4.45 9.81 1.37
C LEU A 69 -4.71 10.13 -0.11
N PHE A 70 -3.72 10.67 -0.83
CA PHE A 70 -3.86 11.00 -2.25
C PHE A 70 -3.85 9.77 -3.16
N SER A 71 -3.15 8.70 -2.76
CA SER A 71 -3.06 7.44 -3.52
C SER A 71 -4.43 6.79 -3.73
N GLY A 72 -5.36 6.94 -2.78
CA GLY A 72 -6.71 6.36 -2.88
C GLY A 72 -6.73 4.83 -2.94
N ARG A 73 -5.60 4.15 -2.71
CA ARG A 73 -5.54 2.69 -2.61
C ARG A 73 -6.20 2.20 -1.32
N SER A 74 -6.81 1.03 -1.34
CA SER A 74 -7.44 0.40 -0.16
C SER A 74 -6.50 0.33 1.06
N GLY A 75 -5.22 0.05 0.84
CA GLY A 75 -4.19 0.05 1.88
C GLY A 75 -3.91 1.43 2.50
N GLY A 76 -4.13 2.52 1.75
CA GLY A 76 -3.90 3.88 2.22
C GLY A 76 -4.76 4.23 3.44
N ARG A 77 -6.02 3.80 3.46
CA ARG A 77 -6.91 4.00 4.62
C ARG A 77 -6.36 3.32 5.88
N VAL A 78 -5.91 2.08 5.73
CA VAL A 78 -5.39 1.28 6.85
C VAL A 78 -4.15 1.94 7.44
N ILE A 79 -3.23 2.40 6.57
CA ILE A 79 -2.02 3.12 6.98
C ILE A 79 -2.37 4.38 7.79
N VAL A 80 -3.29 5.21 7.30
CA VAL A 80 -3.69 6.46 7.98
C VAL A 80 -4.32 6.16 9.34
N ILE A 81 -5.19 5.15 9.45
CA ILE A 81 -5.81 4.77 10.73
C ILE A 81 -4.76 4.30 11.73
N ILE A 82 -3.84 3.43 11.32
CA ILE A 82 -2.78 2.92 12.20
C ILE A 82 -1.90 4.08 12.69
N LEU A 83 -1.48 4.96 11.79
CA LEU A 83 -0.63 6.09 12.13
C LEU A 83 -1.33 7.10 13.04
N ALA A 84 -2.62 7.38 12.82
CA ALA A 84 -3.41 8.24 13.70
C ALA A 84 -3.55 7.64 15.12
N ILE A 85 -3.70 6.31 15.25
CA ILE A 85 -3.73 5.65 16.57
C ILE A 85 -2.37 5.78 17.27
N VAL A 86 -1.27 5.55 16.55
CA VAL A 86 0.08 5.69 17.10
C VAL A 86 0.34 7.13 17.54
N ASN A 87 -0.01 8.12 16.71
CA ASN A 87 0.14 9.54 17.05
C ASN A 87 -0.67 9.89 18.29
N LEU A 88 -1.94 9.46 18.35
CA LEU A 88 -2.81 9.68 19.49
C LEU A 88 -2.21 9.13 20.81
N ILE A 89 -1.61 7.93 20.77
CA ILE A 89 -0.94 7.33 21.93
C ILE A 89 0.28 8.16 22.35
N ILE A 90 1.10 8.62 21.40
CA ILE A 90 2.25 9.48 21.68
C ILE A 90 1.78 10.80 22.30
N GLN A 91 0.73 11.42 21.76
CA GLN A 91 0.19 12.69 22.28
C GLN A 91 -0.42 12.54 23.68
N LEU A 92 -1.02 11.38 23.98
CA LEU A 92 -1.47 11.08 25.34
C LEU A 92 -0.28 10.98 26.30
N MET A 93 0.81 10.31 25.91
CA MET A 93 2.01 10.22 26.74
C MET A 93 2.66 11.59 26.96
N THR A 94 2.75 12.45 25.93
CA THR A 94 3.29 13.80 26.08
C THR A 94 2.38 14.70 26.94
N LEU A 95 1.07 14.52 26.87
CA LEU A 95 0.12 15.21 27.74
C LEU A 95 0.34 14.86 29.22
N PHE A 96 0.55 13.58 29.54
CA PHE A 96 0.92 13.16 30.91
C PHE A 96 2.28 13.73 31.36
N GLY A 97 3.17 14.02 30.42
CA GLY A 97 4.42 14.76 30.65
C GLY A 97 4.25 16.27 30.86
N GLY A 98 3.03 16.81 30.84
CA GLY A 98 2.72 18.22 31.07
C GLY A 98 2.62 19.08 29.80
N ASN A 99 2.65 18.48 28.60
CA ASN A 99 2.50 19.24 27.35
C ASN A 99 1.02 19.54 27.04
N VAL A 100 0.53 20.70 27.47
CA VAL A 100 -0.86 21.13 27.23
C VAL A 100 -1.18 21.31 25.73
N PHE A 101 -0.19 21.60 24.89
CA PHE A 101 -0.40 21.75 23.44
C PHE A 101 -0.79 20.43 22.76
N ALA A 102 -0.50 19.28 23.38
CA ALA A 102 -0.91 17.97 22.88
C ALA A 102 -2.44 17.84 22.74
N ILE A 103 -3.23 18.59 23.52
CA ILE A 103 -4.71 18.57 23.46
C ILE A 103 -5.21 18.91 22.06
N GLY A 104 -4.61 19.92 21.40
CA GLY A 104 -5.02 20.32 20.05
C GLY A 104 -4.80 19.20 19.03
N TYR A 105 -3.65 18.53 19.10
CA TYR A 105 -3.32 17.40 18.24
C TYR A 105 -4.23 16.19 18.49
N ILE A 106 -4.53 15.88 19.76
CA ILE A 106 -5.46 14.82 20.13
C ILE A 106 -6.84 15.04 19.48
N VAL A 107 -7.35 16.26 19.50
CA VAL A 107 -8.65 16.59 18.87
C VAL A 107 -8.59 16.35 17.36
N ILE A 108 -7.50 16.74 16.70
CA ILE A 108 -7.31 16.51 15.26
C ILE A 108 -7.26 15.01 14.96
N ASP A 109 -6.50 14.21 15.72
CA ASP A 109 -6.40 12.75 15.54
C ASP A 109 -7.77 12.07 15.68
N VAL A 110 -8.57 12.47 16.67
CA VAL A 110 -9.93 11.96 16.86
C VAL A 110 -10.83 12.32 15.67
N ILE A 111 -10.73 13.55 15.15
CA ILE A 111 -11.47 13.97 13.95
C ILE A 111 -11.05 13.14 12.73
N VAL A 112 -9.75 12.92 12.55
CA VAL A 112 -9.22 12.10 11.44
C VAL A 112 -9.72 10.67 11.53
N LEU A 113 -9.64 10.04 12.71
CA LEU A 113 -10.14 8.68 12.95
C LEU A 113 -11.64 8.58 12.69
N PHE A 114 -12.42 9.54 13.19
CA PHE A 114 -13.87 9.60 12.96
C PHE A 114 -14.18 9.77 11.46
N TYR A 115 -13.47 10.66 10.79
CA TYR A 115 -13.67 10.95 9.37
C TYR A 115 -13.31 9.74 8.49
N MET A 116 -12.24 9.02 8.78
CA MET A 116 -11.81 7.82 8.05
C MET A 116 -12.85 6.69 8.09
N TRP A 117 -13.75 6.68 9.08
CA TRP A 117 -14.82 5.69 9.18
C TRP A 117 -16.08 6.05 8.38
N ARG A 118 -16.17 7.27 7.82
CA ARG A 118 -17.36 7.69 7.09
C ARG A 118 -17.50 6.90 5.77
N PRO A 119 -18.73 6.48 5.41
CA PRO A 119 -18.96 5.59 4.27
C PRO A 119 -18.41 6.14 2.95
N HIS A 120 -18.53 7.45 2.70
CA HIS A 120 -17.99 8.09 1.50
C HIS A 120 -16.45 8.01 1.40
N VAL A 121 -15.73 7.99 2.52
CA VAL A 121 -14.26 7.79 2.54
C VAL A 121 -13.93 6.33 2.29
N VAL A 122 -14.70 5.41 2.88
CA VAL A 122 -14.57 3.98 2.63
C VAL A 122 -14.74 3.66 1.15
N ASP A 123 -15.75 4.23 0.49
CA ASP A 123 -16.00 4.02 -0.93
C ASP A 123 -14.90 4.60 -1.80
N TYR A 124 -14.33 5.76 -1.43
CA TYR A 124 -13.18 6.35 -2.11
C TYR A 124 -11.96 5.41 -2.12
N PHE A 125 -11.65 4.78 -0.99
CA PHE A 125 -10.51 3.86 -0.87
C PHE A 125 -10.79 2.46 -1.44
N LYS A 126 -12.07 2.03 -1.52
CA LYS A 126 -12.47 0.78 -2.18
C LYS A 126 -12.42 0.90 -3.70
N GLY A 127 -12.87 2.02 -4.26
CA GLY A 127 -13.08 2.22 -5.70
C GLY A 127 -11.83 2.24 -6.58
N ARG A 128 -10.61 2.17 -6.00
CA ARG A 128 -9.33 2.08 -6.72
C ARG A 128 -8.56 0.77 -6.50
N SER A 129 -9.04 -0.09 -5.60
CA SER A 129 -8.26 -1.25 -5.12
C SER A 129 -8.16 -2.35 -6.17
N ASP A 130 -9.23 -2.57 -6.94
CA ASP A 130 -9.34 -3.75 -7.79
C ASP A 130 -10.09 -3.40 -9.07
N TYR A 131 -9.49 -2.55 -9.91
CA TYR A 131 -9.95 -2.52 -11.30
C TYR A 131 -9.54 -3.84 -11.95
N GLU A 132 -10.45 -4.81 -11.95
CA GLU A 132 -10.27 -5.99 -12.77
C GLU A 132 -10.30 -5.53 -14.23
N ARG A 133 -9.19 -5.74 -14.94
CA ARG A 133 -9.09 -5.42 -16.37
C ARG A 133 -9.57 -6.60 -17.20
N CYS A 134 -10.39 -6.31 -18.20
CA CYS A 134 -10.69 -7.28 -19.23
C CYS A 134 -9.42 -7.57 -20.03
N VAL A 135 -8.93 -8.81 -19.97
CA VAL A 135 -7.69 -9.27 -20.65
C VAL A 135 -7.75 -9.06 -22.17
N TYR A 136 -8.94 -9.07 -22.76
CA TYR A 136 -9.13 -9.00 -24.22
C TYR A 136 -9.13 -7.58 -24.77
N CYS A 137 -9.55 -6.58 -23.99
CA CYS A 137 -9.76 -5.22 -24.48
C CYS A 137 -9.15 -4.13 -23.60
N ASN A 138 -8.53 -4.47 -22.47
CA ASN A 138 -8.03 -3.54 -21.44
C ASN A 138 -9.11 -2.60 -20.86
N TYR A 139 -10.39 -2.98 -20.96
CA TYR A 139 -11.46 -2.27 -20.26
C TYR A 139 -11.25 -2.37 -18.74
N LEU A 140 -11.30 -1.23 -18.06
CA LEU A 140 -11.20 -1.11 -16.61
C LEU A 140 -12.62 -1.12 -16.04
N ALA A 141 -12.99 -2.22 -15.37
CA ALA A 141 -14.26 -2.29 -14.66
C ALA A 141 -14.10 -1.80 -13.22
N GLU A 142 -15.08 -1.06 -12.69
CA GLU A 142 -15.05 -0.56 -11.30
C GLU A 142 -15.35 -1.67 -10.28
N ASN A 143 -15.97 -2.77 -10.73
CA ASN A 143 -16.27 -3.94 -9.90
C ASN A 143 -16.41 -5.21 -10.74
N GLY A 144 -16.35 -6.38 -10.10
CA GLY A 144 -16.47 -7.68 -10.78
C GLY A 144 -17.80 -7.92 -11.49
N LYS A 145 -18.91 -7.28 -11.09
CA LYS A 145 -20.19 -7.38 -11.82
C LYS A 145 -20.14 -6.62 -13.14
N GLU A 146 -19.54 -5.44 -13.14
CA GLU A 146 -19.31 -4.67 -14.35
C GLU A 146 -18.31 -5.38 -15.26
N LEU A 147 -17.24 -5.98 -14.71
CA LEU A 147 -16.33 -6.79 -15.52
C LEU A 147 -17.05 -7.99 -16.11
N HIS A 148 -17.89 -8.69 -15.33
CA HIS A 148 -18.67 -9.82 -15.80
C HIS A 148 -19.62 -9.42 -16.94
N ASN A 149 -20.37 -8.32 -16.76
CA ASN A 149 -21.24 -7.78 -17.79
C ASN A 149 -20.44 -7.39 -19.04
N HIS A 150 -19.31 -6.71 -18.87
CA HIS A 150 -18.41 -6.39 -19.96
C HIS A 150 -17.86 -7.63 -20.65
N HIS A 151 -17.51 -8.69 -19.92
CA HIS A 151 -17.06 -9.97 -20.47
C HIS A 151 -18.11 -10.62 -21.37
N THR A 152 -19.41 -10.46 -21.09
CA THR A 152 -20.47 -10.99 -21.95
C THR A 152 -20.66 -10.18 -23.24
N THR A 153 -20.42 -8.87 -23.19
CA THR A 153 -20.60 -7.96 -24.32
C THR A 153 -19.31 -7.68 -25.10
N CYS A 154 -18.15 -8.07 -24.59
CA CYS A 154 -16.84 -7.79 -25.18
C CYS A 154 -16.68 -8.45 -26.55
N GLU A 155 -16.70 -7.64 -27.63
CA GLU A 155 -16.51 -8.14 -28.99
C GLU A 155 -15.13 -8.75 -29.22
N LYS A 156 -14.07 -8.19 -28.61
CA LYS A 156 -12.70 -8.76 -28.70
C LYS A 156 -12.62 -10.16 -28.12
N ARG A 157 -13.38 -10.44 -27.05
CA ARG A 157 -13.49 -11.79 -26.47
C ARG A 157 -14.24 -12.74 -27.42
N LYS A 158 -15.34 -12.28 -28.01
CA LYS A 158 -16.10 -13.07 -29.01
C LYS A 158 -15.21 -13.41 -30.21
N ALA A 159 -14.46 -12.43 -30.72
CA ALA A 159 -13.51 -12.61 -31.82
C ALA A 159 -12.34 -13.56 -31.47
N TYR A 160 -11.88 -13.55 -30.20
CA TYR A 160 -10.86 -14.48 -29.72
C TYR A 160 -11.38 -15.93 -29.69
N HIS A 161 -12.61 -16.15 -29.18
CA HIS A 161 -13.20 -17.48 -29.10
C HIS A 161 -13.78 -18.01 -30.43
N SER A 162 -14.15 -17.12 -31.36
CA SER A 162 -14.64 -17.51 -32.69
C SER A 162 -13.53 -17.92 -33.65
N ARG A 163 -12.25 -17.65 -33.32
CA ARG A 163 -11.14 -18.21 -34.07
C ARG A 163 -11.18 -19.73 -33.88
N PRO A 164 -11.25 -20.52 -34.98
CA PRO A 164 -11.12 -21.96 -34.86
C PRO A 164 -9.84 -22.23 -34.07
N LYS A 165 -9.89 -23.19 -33.14
CA LYS A 165 -8.71 -23.71 -32.42
C LYS A 165 -7.78 -24.44 -33.39
N GLN A 166 -7.39 -23.79 -34.49
CA GLN A 166 -6.31 -24.25 -35.33
C GLN A 166 -5.03 -24.02 -34.52
N SER A 167 -4.55 -25.12 -33.92
CA SER A 167 -3.17 -25.31 -33.47
C SER A 167 -2.58 -24.23 -32.54
N GLN A 168 -3.29 -23.84 -31.47
CA GLN A 168 -2.63 -23.29 -30.27
C GLN A 168 -1.88 -24.35 -29.43
N SER A 169 -1.45 -25.46 -30.05
CA SER A 169 -0.39 -26.31 -29.53
C SER A 169 1.02 -25.79 -29.85
N ALA A 170 1.17 -24.60 -30.46
CA ALA A 170 2.48 -24.19 -30.97
C ALA A 170 3.08 -22.90 -30.39
N LYS A 171 2.31 -21.96 -29.82
CA LYS A 171 2.89 -20.70 -29.28
C LYS A 171 2.08 -20.12 -28.12
N ALA A 172 1.90 -20.90 -27.05
CA ALA A 172 1.80 -20.27 -25.74
C ALA A 172 3.18 -19.67 -25.45
N TYR A 173 3.26 -18.37 -25.19
CA TYR A 173 4.42 -17.79 -24.52
C TYR A 173 4.46 -18.36 -23.10
N VAL A 174 5.01 -19.57 -23.00
CA VAL A 174 5.41 -20.21 -21.76
C VAL A 174 6.61 -19.43 -21.27
N ASN A 175 6.46 -18.78 -20.11
CA ASN A 175 7.60 -18.30 -19.35
C ASN A 175 8.24 -19.55 -18.73
N PRO A 176 9.41 -20.02 -19.18
CA PRO A 176 9.91 -21.36 -18.89
C PRO A 176 10.36 -21.58 -17.43
N LYS A 177 10.09 -20.62 -16.53
CA LYS A 177 10.47 -20.73 -15.11
C LYS A 177 9.30 -20.96 -14.16
N ASP A 178 8.05 -20.74 -14.59
CA ASP A 178 6.88 -20.88 -13.71
C ASP A 178 6.11 -22.20 -13.94
N ASP A 179 6.36 -22.91 -15.04
CA ASP A 179 5.58 -24.09 -15.46
C ASP A 179 6.01 -25.42 -14.82
N ASP A 180 7.27 -25.58 -14.42
CA ASP A 180 7.72 -26.86 -13.82
C ASP A 180 7.00 -27.16 -12.51
N LEU A 181 6.75 -26.12 -11.70
CA LEU A 181 5.98 -26.22 -10.46
C LEU A 181 4.49 -26.51 -10.70
N SER A 182 3.92 -25.96 -11.77
CA SER A 182 2.54 -26.19 -12.20
C SER A 182 2.33 -27.65 -12.67
N ASN A 183 3.26 -28.15 -13.49
CA ASN A 183 3.20 -29.50 -14.05
C ASN A 183 3.36 -30.58 -12.98
N LEU A 184 4.26 -30.38 -12.00
CA LEU A 184 4.37 -31.23 -10.81
C LEU A 184 3.09 -31.25 -9.97
N GLY A 185 2.38 -30.11 -9.88
CA GLY A 185 1.09 -30.01 -9.21
C GLY A 185 0.01 -30.88 -9.86
N ILE A 186 -0.03 -30.91 -11.19
CA ILE A 186 -0.97 -31.74 -11.97
C ILE A 186 -0.68 -33.22 -11.74
N LEU A 187 0.59 -33.64 -11.79
CA LEU A 187 0.98 -35.03 -11.56
C LEU A 187 0.63 -35.51 -10.15
N LYS A 188 0.84 -34.68 -9.12
CA LYS A 188 0.43 -35.00 -7.73
C LYS A 188 -1.08 -35.17 -7.61
N SER A 189 -1.87 -34.33 -8.28
CA SER A 189 -3.33 -34.45 -8.32
C SER A 189 -3.77 -35.77 -8.95
N ARG A 190 -3.13 -36.19 -10.05
CA ARG A 190 -3.49 -37.46 -10.73
C ARG A 190 -3.10 -38.69 -9.91
N LEU A 191 -1.95 -38.65 -9.22
CA LEU A 191 -1.56 -39.70 -8.28
C LEU A 191 -2.54 -39.81 -7.11
N ALA A 192 -2.98 -38.67 -6.54
CA ALA A 192 -3.97 -38.65 -5.46
C ALA A 192 -5.35 -39.19 -5.88
N LYS A 193 -5.70 -39.06 -7.16
CA LYS A 193 -6.92 -39.64 -7.74
C LYS A 193 -6.78 -41.12 -8.13
N GLY A 194 -5.59 -41.70 -8.04
CA GLY A 194 -5.31 -43.06 -8.49
C GLY A 194 -5.34 -43.23 -10.02
N GLU A 195 -5.25 -42.13 -10.78
CA GLU A 195 -5.21 -42.17 -12.25
C GLU A 195 -3.87 -42.64 -12.80
N ILE A 196 -2.81 -42.50 -12.01
CA ILE A 196 -1.46 -42.95 -12.33
C ILE A 196 -0.89 -43.71 -11.13
N THR A 197 -0.02 -44.67 -11.41
CA THR A 197 0.70 -45.41 -10.39
C THR A 197 1.89 -44.60 -9.86
N LYS A 198 2.39 -44.97 -8.67
CA LYS A 198 3.56 -44.30 -8.09
C LYS A 198 4.81 -44.43 -8.98
N SER A 199 4.98 -45.56 -9.65
CA SER A 199 6.08 -45.79 -10.59
C SER A 199 6.02 -44.86 -11.81
N GLU A 200 4.83 -44.65 -12.39
CA GLU A 200 4.65 -43.71 -13.50
C GLU A 200 4.88 -42.26 -13.07
N TYR A 201 4.48 -41.89 -11.85
CA TYR A 201 4.75 -40.57 -11.31
C TYR A 201 6.26 -40.30 -11.17
N ASP A 202 7.01 -41.27 -10.64
CA ASP A 202 8.46 -41.13 -10.42
C ASP A 202 9.23 -41.07 -11.75
N GLU A 203 8.80 -41.82 -12.78
CA GLU A 203 9.36 -41.76 -14.13
C GLU A 203 9.14 -40.39 -14.79
N LEU A 204 7.89 -39.90 -14.78
CA LEU A 204 7.53 -38.60 -15.36
C LEU A 204 8.20 -37.44 -14.62
N LYS A 205 8.32 -37.52 -13.28
CA LYS A 205 9.02 -36.51 -12.48
C LYS A 205 10.48 -36.36 -12.90
N GLY A 206 11.15 -37.47 -13.25
CA GLY A 206 12.53 -37.45 -13.72
C GLY A 206 12.74 -36.77 -15.09
N GLU A 207 11.68 -36.64 -15.90
CA GLU A 207 11.73 -35.89 -17.16
C GLU A 207 11.64 -34.37 -16.96
N PHE A 208 10.95 -33.91 -15.91
CA PHE A 208 10.82 -32.47 -15.60
C PHE A 208 12.00 -31.90 -14.79
N GLU A 209 12.83 -32.76 -14.18
CA GLU A 209 13.98 -32.33 -13.37
C GLU A 209 15.32 -32.32 -14.16
N LYS A 210 15.30 -32.64 -15.46
CA LYS A 210 16.48 -32.58 -16.36
C LYS A 210 16.54 -31.29 -17.15
#